data_AF-A0A0A9E040-F1
#
_entry.id   AF-A0A0A9E040-F1
#
_cell.length_a   1.000
_cell.length_b   1.000
_cell.length_c   1.000
_cell.angle_alpha   90.00
_cell.angle_beta   90.00
_cell.angle_gamma   90.00
#
_symmetry.space_group_name_H-M   'P 1'
#
loop_
_entity.id
_entity.type
_entity.pdbx_description
1 polymer ?
#
loop_
_entity_poly.entity_id
_entity_poly.type
_entity_poly.pdbx_seq_one_letter_code
_entity_poly.pdbx_strand_id
1 'polypeptide(L)'
;MKAYSHVDRIRFKYFLNPKRIQHVICEGADLFDMLPEEYTFQEIIAKLGPIPSTFSAVHLPAYLLEQVDRYRYLLPGNCMRESG
;
A
#
# COMPACT_ATOMS: atom_id res chain seq x y z
N MET A 1 -13.63 -10.88 28.35
CA MET A 1 -12.48 -10.21 27.71
C MET A 1 -12.92 -9.70 26.36
N LYS A 2 -12.73 -8.41 26.04
CA LYS A 2 -12.85 -7.93 24.66
C LYS A 2 -11.48 -8.09 24.01
N ALA A 3 -11.39 -8.92 22.99
CA ALA A 3 -10.19 -9.00 22.18
C ALA A 3 -10.07 -7.68 21.38
N TYR A 4 -8.87 -7.13 21.33
CA TYR A 4 -8.56 -6.00 20.46
C TYR A 4 -8.61 -6.47 19.01
N SER A 5 -9.42 -5.80 18.19
CA SER A 5 -9.49 -6.02 16.75
C SER A 5 -8.69 -4.94 16.03
N HIS A 6 -8.11 -5.25 14.86
CA HIS A 6 -7.51 -4.22 14.00
C HIS A 6 -8.53 -3.15 13.57
N VAL A 7 -9.83 -3.45 13.61
CA VAL A 7 -10.90 -2.47 13.40
C VAL A 7 -10.88 -1.37 14.47
N ASP A 8 -10.47 -1.69 15.70
CA ASP A 8 -10.39 -0.73 16.81
C ASP A 8 -9.29 0.32 16.61
N ARG A 9 -8.38 0.13 15.63
CA ARG A 9 -7.37 1.13 15.21
C ARG A 9 -8.00 2.34 14.51
N ILE A 10 -9.21 2.18 13.96
CA ILE A 10 -9.90 3.22 13.21
C ILE A 10 -10.52 4.21 14.19
N ARG A 11 -9.73 5.19 14.64
CA ARG A 11 -10.20 6.23 15.57
C ARG A 11 -10.95 7.37 14.89
N PHE A 12 -10.71 7.58 13.60
CA PHE A 12 -11.25 8.69 12.83
C PHE A 12 -11.86 8.23 11.51
N LYS A 13 -12.92 8.93 11.07
CA LYS A 13 -13.63 8.59 9.82
C LYS A 13 -12.78 8.76 8.56
N TYR A 14 -11.75 9.61 8.59
CA TYR A 14 -10.92 9.85 7.41
C TYR A 14 -10.05 8.63 7.03
N PHE A 15 -9.77 7.73 7.98
CA PHE A 15 -9.10 6.45 7.67
C PHE A 15 -9.92 5.58 6.71
N LEU A 16 -11.24 5.80 6.64
CA LEU A 16 -12.15 5.10 5.73
C LEU A 16 -12.30 5.80 4.38
N ASN A 17 -11.64 6.93 4.14
CA ASN A 17 -11.75 7.65 2.89
C ASN A 17 -10.98 6.90 1.77
N PRO A 18 -11.65 6.38 0.73
CA PRO A 18 -11.00 5.59 -0.32
C PRO A 18 -9.88 6.35 -1.04
N LYS A 19 -10.04 7.66 -1.24
CA LYS A 19 -9.03 8.50 -1.90
C LYS A 19 -7.76 8.59 -1.05
N ARG A 20 -7.91 8.76 0.28
CA ARG A 20 -6.77 8.77 1.20
C ARG A 20 -6.09 7.41 1.25
N ILE A 21 -6.87 6.33 1.40
CA ILE A 21 -6.34 4.96 1.48
C ILE A 21 -5.45 4.68 0.28
N GLN A 22 -5.93 4.97 -0.92
CA GLN A 22 -5.15 4.76 -2.14
C GLN A 22 -3.89 5.61 -2.17
N HIS A 23 -3.99 6.90 -1.84
CA HIS A 23 -2.85 7.80 -1.82
C HIS A 23 -1.74 7.31 -0.86
N VAL A 24 -2.11 6.94 0.36
CA VAL A 24 -1.18 6.42 1.39
C VAL A 24 -0.50 5.12 0.93
N ILE A 25 -1.26 4.20 0.31
CA ILE A 25 -0.69 2.98 -0.27
C ILE A 25 0.31 3.30 -1.39
N CYS A 26 0.00 4.27 -2.25
CA CYS A 26 0.87 4.67 -3.35
C CYS A 26 2.17 5.35 -2.89
N GLU A 27 2.13 6.06 -1.77
CA GLU A 27 3.32 6.63 -1.14
C GLU A 27 4.13 5.59 -0.35
N GLY A 28 3.58 4.39 -0.13
CA GLY A 28 4.18 3.39 0.74
C GLY A 28 4.15 3.78 2.22
N ALA A 29 3.24 4.69 2.60
CA ALA A 29 3.07 5.16 3.97
C ALA A 29 2.14 4.24 4.78
N ASP A 30 2.15 4.40 6.12
CA ASP A 30 1.29 3.59 7.00
C ASP A 30 -0.19 4.05 6.93
N LEU A 31 -1.11 3.09 6.77
CA LEU A 31 -2.54 3.39 6.63
C LEU A 31 -3.16 4.04 7.87
N PHE A 32 -2.65 3.71 9.05
CA PHE A 32 -3.18 4.11 10.35
C PHE A 32 -2.39 5.26 10.99
N ASP A 33 -1.38 5.78 10.31
CA ASP A 33 -0.44 6.77 10.83
C ASP A 33 0.24 6.30 12.14
N MET A 34 0.48 5.00 12.27
CA MET A 34 1.09 4.36 13.44
C MET A 34 2.46 3.79 13.11
N LEU A 35 3.31 3.69 14.13
CA LEU A 35 4.54 2.93 14.01
C LEU A 35 4.23 1.43 14.04
N PRO A 36 4.93 0.62 13.23
CA PRO A 36 4.70 -0.82 13.22
C PRO A 36 5.10 -1.44 14.57
N GLU A 37 4.24 -2.33 15.07
CA GLU A 37 4.43 -2.98 16.38
C GLU A 37 5.39 -4.19 16.32
N GLU A 38 5.65 -4.71 15.12
CA GLU A 38 6.44 -5.93 14.90
C GLU A 38 7.94 -5.67 14.64
N TYR A 39 8.32 -4.42 14.37
CA TYR A 39 9.70 -4.08 14.00
C TYR A 39 10.40 -3.29 15.09
N THR A 40 11.68 -3.62 15.30
CA THR A 40 12.60 -2.78 16.05
C THR A 40 12.98 -1.53 15.25
N PHE A 41 13.39 -0.45 15.92
CA PHE A 41 13.84 0.76 15.23
C PHE A 41 14.98 0.49 14.23
N GLN A 42 15.86 -0.48 14.53
CA GLN A 42 16.94 -0.87 13.61
C GLN A 42 16.40 -1.48 12.31
N GLU A 43 15.39 -2.35 12.39
CA GLU A 43 14.77 -2.96 11.22
C GLU A 43 13.98 -1.95 10.40
N ILE A 44 13.32 -0.99 11.06
CA ILE A 44 12.63 0.12 10.38
C ILE A 44 13.65 0.95 9.59
N ILE A 45 14.76 1.35 10.21
CA ILE A 45 15.84 2.11 9.55
C ILE A 45 16.47 1.32 8.40
N ALA A 46 16.67 0.02 8.56
CA ALA A 46 17.22 -0.83 7.51
C ALA A 46 16.28 -0.95 6.30
N LYS A 47 14.96 -0.99 6.53
CA LYS A 47 13.94 -1.04 5.46
C LYS A 47 13.64 0.30 4.80
N LEU A 48 14.00 1.42 5.45
CA LEU A 48 13.89 2.77 4.89
C LEU A 48 14.94 3.06 3.80
N GLY A 49 15.86 2.13 3.50
CA GLY A 49 16.78 2.24 2.38
C GLY A 49 16.06 2.36 1.04
N PRO A 50 16.71 2.91 -0.01
CA PRO A 50 16.08 3.10 -1.31
C PRO A 50 15.68 1.75 -1.91
N ILE A 51 14.38 1.45 -1.86
CA ILE A 51 13.81 0.33 -2.59
C ILE A 51 13.88 0.73 -4.07
N PRO A 52 14.69 0.04 -4.90
CA PRO A 52 14.80 0.42 -6.29
C PRO A 52 13.44 0.21 -6.97
N SER A 53 12.89 1.25 -7.58
CA SER A 53 11.71 1.14 -8.42
C SER A 53 12.08 0.30 -9.65
N THR A 54 11.75 -0.98 -9.63
CA THR A 54 11.99 -1.86 -10.77
C THR A 54 10.78 -1.84 -11.70
N PHE A 55 10.99 -1.41 -12.95
CA PHE A 55 9.96 -1.42 -14.00
C PHE A 55 9.81 -2.78 -14.68
N SER A 56 10.24 -3.85 -14.01
CA SER A 56 10.28 -5.18 -14.60
C SER A 56 8.87 -5.79 -14.60
N ALA A 57 8.38 -6.17 -15.78
CA ALA A 57 7.19 -7.00 -15.94
C ALA A 57 7.49 -8.50 -15.77
N VAL A 58 8.77 -8.87 -15.62
CA VAL A 58 9.18 -10.23 -15.30
C VAL A 58 8.61 -10.54 -13.91
N HIS A 59 7.77 -11.58 -13.82
CA HIS A 59 6.96 -11.97 -12.64
C HIS A 59 5.54 -11.37 -12.53
N LEU A 60 5.05 -10.63 -13.53
CA LEU A 60 3.63 -10.24 -13.54
C LEU A 60 2.74 -11.39 -14.03
N PRO A 61 1.58 -11.65 -13.39
CA PRO A 61 0.56 -12.56 -13.90
C PRO A 61 0.15 -12.23 -15.34
N ALA A 62 0.02 -13.25 -16.20
CA ALA A 62 -0.36 -13.08 -17.60
C ALA A 62 -1.67 -12.31 -17.78
N TYR A 63 -2.65 -12.51 -16.89
CA TYR A 63 -3.93 -11.81 -16.91
C TYR A 63 -3.81 -10.28 -16.80
N LEU A 64 -2.81 -9.78 -16.06
CA LEU A 64 -2.55 -8.33 -15.99
C LEU A 64 -2.02 -7.79 -17.31
N LEU A 65 -1.23 -8.60 -18.03
CA LEU A 65 -0.68 -8.26 -19.34
C LEU A 65 -1.74 -8.35 -20.44
N GLU A 66 -2.74 -9.21 -20.29
CA GLU A 66 -3.88 -9.30 -21.22
C GLU A 66 -4.89 -8.15 -21.03
N GLN A 67 -5.00 -7.60 -19.81
CA GLN A 67 -5.94 -6.53 -19.45
C GLN A 67 -5.23 -5.27 -18.93
N VAL A 68 -4.22 -4.82 -19.68
CA VAL A 68 -3.38 -3.66 -19.36
C VAL A 68 -4.21 -2.42 -19.06
N ASP A 69 -5.23 -2.12 -19.88
CA ASP A 69 -6.03 -0.90 -19.73
C ASP A 69 -6.81 -0.88 -18.41
N ARG A 70 -7.37 -2.03 -18.03
CA ARG A 70 -8.17 -2.16 -16.80
C ARG A 70 -7.31 -2.13 -15.54
N TYR A 71 -6.13 -2.74 -15.59
CA TYR A 71 -5.25 -2.92 -14.44
C TYR A 71 -3.98 -2.07 -14.52
N ARG A 72 -4.01 -0.98 -15.30
CA ARG A 72 -2.86 -0.09 -15.50
C ARG A 72 -2.23 0.36 -14.19
N TYR A 73 -3.05 0.63 -13.17
CA TYR A 73 -2.62 1.05 -11.83
C TYR A 73 -1.84 -0.01 -11.05
N LEU A 74 -1.86 -1.28 -11.46
CA LEU A 74 -1.04 -2.36 -10.86
C LEU A 74 0.31 -2.53 -11.58
N LEU A 75 0.49 -1.88 -12.73
CA LEU A 75 1.73 -1.98 -13.50
C LEU A 75 2.81 -1.08 -12.91
N PRO A 76 4.09 -1.48 -13.01
CA PRO A 76 5.21 -0.71 -12.48
C PRO A 76 5.17 0.76 -12.97
N GLY A 77 5.31 1.70 -12.05
CA GLY A 77 5.26 3.14 -12.34
C GLY A 77 3.85 3.76 -12.31
N ASN A 78 2.80 2.96 -12.19
CA ASN A 78 1.45 3.44 -11.93
C ASN A 78 1.00 2.95 -10.54
N CYS A 79 0.01 3.62 -9.95
CA CYS A 79 -0.59 3.21 -8.66
C CYS A 79 -2.00 3.75 -8.46
N MET A 80 -2.26 4.97 -8.96
CA MET A 80 -3.59 5.58 -8.89
C MET A 80 -4.55 4.87 -9.84
N ARG A 81 -5.68 4.42 -9.29
CA ARG A 81 -6.78 3.80 -10.03
C ARG A 81 -7.70 4.91 -10.51
N GLU A 82 -8.09 4.83 -11.78
CA GLU A 82 -9.09 5.73 -12.33
C GLU A 82 -10.41 5.55 -11.55
N SER A 83 -11.10 6.67 -11.34
CA SER A 83 -12.40 6.65 -10.68
C SER A 83 -13.38 5.98 -11.65
N GLY A 84 -13.84 4.78 -11.31
CA GLY A 84 -14.93 4.12 -12.03
C GLY A 84 -16.24 4.90 -11.91
#